data_AF-A0A6J7LML4-F1
#
_entry.id   AF-A0A6J7LML4-F1
#
_cell.length_a   1.000
_cell.length_b   1.000
_cell.length_c   1.000
_cell.angle_alpha   90.00
_cell.angle_beta   90.00
_cell.angle_gamma   90.00
#
_symmetry.space_group_name_H-M   'P 1'
#
loop_
_entity.id
_entity.type
_entity.pdbx_description
1 polymer ?
#
loop_
_entity_poly.entity_id
_entity_poly.type
_entity_poly.pdbx_seq_one_letter_code
_entity_poly.pdbx_strand_id
1 'polypeptide(L)'
;MFSDGVLDLDRAGALDDEVPLTASFIFGSRELYDWLHLNRSVRMMRTEVTNDPGLIARQAQMTSVNAALQVDLFDQANASRVKGRIHSGFGGSTDFIVGALHSRGGRSFMALPSWHAKAKCSTIVPRVTEPVTSFQHSYVVTEQGLAACFGLSQADQARNIIHNAAHPSVRDALKESAREFGLI
;
A
#
# COMPACT_ATOMS: atom_id res chain seq x y z
N MET A 1 -10.11 -7.98 -2.26
CA MET A 1 -10.43 -8.87 -1.12
C MET A 1 -10.85 -8.03 0.06
N PHE A 2 -11.59 -8.58 1.01
CA PHE A 2 -11.70 -7.99 2.34
C PHE A 2 -11.76 -9.06 3.42
N SER A 3 -11.61 -8.62 4.67
CA SER A 3 -11.69 -9.44 5.88
C SER A 3 -12.62 -8.76 6.90
N ASP A 4 -12.58 -9.20 8.16
CA ASP A 4 -13.44 -8.73 9.26
C ASP A 4 -13.45 -7.21 9.42
N GLY A 5 -12.39 -6.49 9.05
CA GLY A 5 -12.37 -5.03 9.13
C GLY A 5 -13.45 -4.33 8.29
N VAL A 6 -13.90 -4.95 7.18
CA VAL A 6 -15.04 -4.40 6.40
C VAL A 6 -16.37 -4.65 7.11
N LEU A 7 -16.51 -5.79 7.81
CA LEU A 7 -17.67 -6.04 8.66
C LEU A 7 -17.73 -5.04 9.83
N ASP A 8 -16.58 -4.67 10.40
CA ASP A 8 -16.54 -3.64 11.44
C ASP A 8 -16.95 -2.26 10.92
N LEU A 9 -16.59 -1.92 9.67
CA LEU A 9 -17.03 -0.69 9.01
C LEU A 9 -18.53 -0.69 8.70
N ASP A 10 -19.07 -1.82 8.26
CA ASP A 10 -20.53 -2.03 8.06
C ASP A 10 -21.29 -1.77 9.37
N ARG A 11 -20.85 -2.41 10.46
CA ARG A 11 -21.42 -2.23 11.81
C ARG A 11 -21.35 -0.81 12.33
N ALA A 12 -20.29 -0.09 11.96
CA ALA A 12 -20.12 1.31 12.32
C ALA A 12 -20.98 2.27 11.47
N GLY A 13 -21.68 1.78 10.44
CA GLY A 13 -22.42 2.61 9.48
C GLY A 13 -21.51 3.50 8.64
N ALA A 14 -20.26 3.08 8.44
CA ALA A 14 -19.25 3.85 7.70
C ALA A 14 -19.26 3.55 6.19
N LEU A 15 -19.98 2.53 5.77
CA LEU A 15 -20.14 2.14 4.37
C LEU A 15 -21.39 2.78 3.76
N ASP A 16 -21.35 3.00 2.45
CA ASP A 16 -22.49 3.48 1.69
C ASP A 16 -23.37 2.29 1.29
N ASP A 17 -24.57 2.19 1.86
CA ASP A 17 -25.52 1.09 1.64
C ASP A 17 -26.04 1.00 0.20
N GLU A 18 -25.90 2.07 -0.59
CA GLU A 18 -26.29 2.07 -2.01
C GLU A 18 -25.20 1.48 -2.92
N VAL A 19 -23.95 1.40 -2.43
CA VAL A 19 -22.80 0.93 -3.19
C VAL A 19 -22.44 -0.50 -2.78
N PRO A 20 -22.61 -1.49 -3.67
CA PRO A 20 -22.32 -2.87 -3.33
C PRO A 20 -20.81 -3.10 -3.14
N LEU A 21 -20.46 -3.78 -2.05
CA LEU A 21 -19.11 -4.26 -1.78
C LEU A 21 -18.72 -5.28 -2.84
N THR A 22 -17.63 -5.03 -3.57
CA THR A 22 -17.16 -5.91 -4.64
C THR A 22 -15.81 -6.52 -4.28
N ALA A 23 -15.71 -7.86 -4.33
CA ALA A 23 -14.47 -8.57 -4.01
C ALA A 23 -14.29 -9.84 -4.85
N SER A 24 -13.05 -10.28 -5.00
CA SER A 24 -12.71 -11.55 -5.68
C SER A 24 -12.54 -12.73 -4.75
N PHE A 25 -12.19 -12.46 -3.50
CA PHE A 25 -12.15 -13.45 -2.42
C PHE A 25 -12.28 -12.75 -1.07
N ILE A 26 -12.67 -13.51 -0.05
CA ILE A 26 -12.85 -13.07 1.33
C ILE A 26 -12.18 -14.07 2.26
N PHE A 27 -11.57 -13.58 3.33
CA PHE A 27 -10.99 -14.40 4.39
C PHE A 27 -11.17 -13.69 5.73
N GLY A 28 -11.63 -14.42 6.74
CA GLY A 28 -11.83 -13.86 8.07
C GLY A 28 -12.46 -14.83 9.04
N SER A 29 -13.15 -14.29 10.04
CA SER A 29 -13.85 -15.07 11.06
C SER A 29 -15.09 -15.80 10.52
N ARG A 30 -15.65 -16.68 11.35
CA ARG A 30 -16.95 -17.30 11.09
C ARG A 30 -18.08 -16.27 11.02
N GLU A 31 -18.03 -15.24 11.86
CA GLU A 31 -19.04 -14.19 11.91
C GLU A 31 -19.12 -13.42 10.60
N LEU A 32 -17.97 -13.16 9.97
CA LEU A 32 -17.90 -12.60 8.62
C LEU A 32 -18.62 -13.51 7.61
N TYR A 33 -18.38 -14.82 7.64
CA TYR A 33 -19.04 -15.74 6.72
C TYR A 33 -20.56 -15.84 6.98
N ASP A 34 -20.99 -15.76 8.24
CA ASP A 34 -22.41 -15.75 8.59
C ASP A 34 -23.09 -14.47 8.08
N TRP A 35 -22.45 -13.30 8.21
CA TRP A 35 -22.94 -12.02 7.65
C TRP A 35 -22.96 -11.99 6.11
N LEU A 36 -22.08 -12.74 5.45
CA LEU A 36 -22.07 -12.86 3.99
C LEU A 36 -23.20 -13.74 3.45
N HIS A 37 -23.76 -14.63 4.25
CA HIS A 37 -24.75 -15.59 3.81
C HIS A 37 -25.99 -14.89 3.25
N LEU A 38 -26.21 -15.03 1.94
CA LEU A 38 -27.32 -14.41 1.18
C LEU A 38 -27.36 -12.87 1.23
N ASN A 39 -26.26 -12.23 1.61
CA ASN A 39 -26.17 -10.78 1.66
C ASN A 39 -26.01 -10.19 0.25
N ARG A 40 -27.04 -9.49 -0.24
CA ARG A 40 -27.08 -8.91 -1.59
C ARG A 40 -26.23 -7.64 -1.75
N SER A 41 -25.79 -7.05 -0.65
CA SER A 41 -24.86 -5.90 -0.69
C SER A 41 -23.46 -6.32 -1.13
N VAL A 42 -23.12 -7.62 -1.08
CA VAL A 42 -21.80 -8.14 -1.45
C VAL A 42 -21.85 -8.85 -2.80
N ARG A 43 -20.93 -8.48 -3.70
CA ARG A 43 -20.77 -9.06 -5.03
C ARG A 43 -19.40 -9.72 -5.16
N MET A 44 -19.42 -11.04 -5.29
CA MET A 44 -18.23 -11.84 -5.57
C MET A 44 -18.00 -11.94 -7.08
N MET A 45 -16.85 -11.46 -7.54
CA MET A 45 -16.53 -11.37 -8.98
C MET A 45 -15.19 -12.07 -9.27
N ARG A 46 -14.96 -12.47 -10.52
CA ARG A 46 -13.65 -13.01 -10.92
C ARG A 46 -12.56 -11.95 -10.75
N THR A 47 -11.35 -12.38 -10.37
CA THR A 47 -10.21 -11.46 -10.18
C THR A 47 -9.94 -10.60 -11.40
N GLU A 48 -10.04 -11.16 -12.62
CA GLU A 48 -9.87 -10.39 -13.86
C GLU A 48 -10.83 -9.20 -14.01
N VAL A 49 -11.98 -9.22 -13.33
CA VAL A 49 -12.93 -8.10 -13.29
C VAL A 49 -12.60 -7.15 -12.15
N THR A 50 -12.38 -7.66 -10.93
CA THR A 50 -12.11 -6.80 -9.77
C THR A 50 -10.79 -6.07 -9.85
N ASN A 51 -9.82 -6.67 -10.54
CA ASN A 51 -8.46 -6.19 -10.69
C ASN A 51 -8.21 -5.57 -12.07
N ASP A 52 -9.24 -5.32 -12.88
CA ASP A 52 -9.07 -4.54 -14.10
C ASP A 52 -8.79 -3.07 -13.71
N PRO A 53 -7.59 -2.52 -13.99
CA PRO A 53 -7.26 -1.14 -13.62
C PRO A 53 -8.19 -0.13 -14.31
N GLY A 54 -8.71 -0.46 -15.50
CA GLY A 54 -9.66 0.37 -16.23
C GLY A 54 -11.06 0.40 -15.59
N LEU A 55 -11.46 -0.65 -14.87
CA LEU A 55 -12.68 -0.64 -14.06
C LEU A 55 -12.45 0.07 -12.71
N ILE A 56 -11.31 -0.18 -12.07
CA ILE A 56 -10.91 0.49 -10.83
C ILE A 56 -10.86 2.01 -11.04
N ALA A 57 -10.29 2.49 -12.15
CA ALA A 57 -10.16 3.91 -12.46
C ALA A 57 -11.50 4.65 -12.65
N ARG A 58 -12.59 3.94 -12.95
CA ARG A 58 -13.93 4.55 -13.10
C ARG A 58 -14.53 5.01 -11.77
N GLN A 59 -14.05 4.45 -10.65
CA GLN A 59 -14.52 4.79 -9.32
C GLN A 59 -13.87 6.10 -8.89
N ALA A 60 -14.64 7.17 -8.70
CA ALA A 60 -14.10 8.46 -8.26
C ALA A 60 -13.48 8.34 -6.86
N GLN A 61 -12.39 9.09 -6.62
CA GLN A 61 -11.65 9.09 -5.35
C GLN A 61 -11.18 7.68 -4.92
N MET A 62 -10.90 6.80 -5.89
CA MET A 62 -10.43 5.45 -5.62
C MET A 62 -9.16 5.52 -4.77
N THR A 63 -9.24 4.92 -3.58
CA THR A 63 -8.16 4.90 -2.60
C THR A 63 -7.60 3.49 -2.52
N SER A 64 -6.37 3.33 -2.98
CA SER A 64 -5.62 2.08 -2.89
C SER A 64 -4.73 2.12 -1.64
N VAL A 65 -4.82 1.11 -0.78
CA VAL A 65 -3.92 0.95 0.36
C VAL A 65 -3.27 -0.42 0.26
N ASN A 66 -1.95 -0.46 0.11
CA ASN A 66 -1.14 -1.67 0.02
C ASN A 66 -0.05 -1.66 1.08
N ALA A 67 0.51 -2.83 1.37
CA ALA A 67 1.62 -2.97 2.30
C ALA A 67 2.92 -3.38 1.60
N ALA A 68 4.05 -2.94 2.16
CA ALA A 68 5.39 -3.37 1.77
C ALA A 68 6.19 -3.86 2.97
N LEU A 69 7.24 -4.62 2.68
CA LEU A 69 8.26 -5.02 3.65
C LEU A 69 9.30 -3.93 3.84
N GLN A 70 9.69 -3.27 2.74
CA GLN A 70 10.67 -2.19 2.72
C GLN A 70 10.32 -1.16 1.66
N VAL A 71 10.70 0.09 1.92
CA VAL A 71 10.72 1.18 0.94
C VAL A 71 12.09 1.84 0.97
N ASP A 72 12.64 2.20 -0.18
CA ASP A 72 13.91 2.94 -0.25
C ASP A 72 13.79 4.41 -0.62
N LEU A 73 14.93 5.11 -0.63
CA LEU A 73 15.02 6.53 -0.92
C LEU A 73 14.75 6.89 -2.39
N PHE A 74 14.59 5.89 -3.26
CA PHE A 74 14.17 6.03 -4.65
C PHE A 74 12.68 5.72 -4.83
N ASP A 75 11.92 5.66 -3.72
CA ASP A 75 10.49 5.34 -3.69
C ASP A 75 10.15 3.93 -4.23
N GLN A 76 11.13 3.01 -4.19
CA GLN A 76 10.91 1.63 -4.59
C GLN A 76 10.39 0.81 -3.41
N ALA A 77 9.32 0.03 -3.64
CA ALA A 77 8.71 -0.81 -2.62
C ALA A 77 9.02 -2.30 -2.85
N ASN A 78 9.62 -2.96 -1.86
CA ASN A 78 9.71 -4.42 -1.80
C ASN A 78 8.54 -4.97 -1.00
N ALA A 79 7.63 -5.70 -1.65
CA ALA A 79 6.48 -6.34 -1.00
C ALA A 79 6.56 -7.88 -0.97
N SER A 80 7.57 -8.49 -1.60
CA SER A 80 7.49 -9.93 -1.93
C SER A 80 8.74 -10.76 -1.66
N ARG A 81 9.88 -10.14 -1.35
CA ARG A 81 11.15 -10.86 -1.18
C ARG A 81 11.79 -10.59 0.17
N VAL A 82 12.38 -11.64 0.72
CA VAL A 82 13.16 -11.59 1.96
C VAL A 82 14.42 -12.43 1.75
N LYS A 83 15.61 -11.84 1.94
CA LYS A 83 16.90 -12.56 1.82
C LYS A 83 17.04 -13.29 0.47
N GLY A 84 16.65 -12.62 -0.61
CA GLY A 84 16.69 -13.16 -1.97
C GLY A 84 15.63 -14.22 -2.31
N ARG A 85 14.80 -14.65 -1.35
CA ARG A 85 13.75 -15.65 -1.57
C ARG A 85 12.38 -14.99 -1.76
N ILE A 86 11.56 -15.61 -2.60
CA ILE A 86 10.15 -15.23 -2.77
C ILE A 86 9.41 -15.63 -1.48
N HIS A 87 8.80 -14.65 -0.84
CA HIS A 87 7.98 -14.80 0.37
C HIS A 87 6.49 -14.66 0.05
N SER A 88 6.14 -13.79 -0.91
CA SER A 88 4.78 -13.58 -1.42
C SER A 88 4.84 -13.24 -2.91
N GLY A 89 3.73 -12.79 -3.50
CA GLY A 89 3.68 -12.22 -4.85
C GLY A 89 3.19 -10.77 -4.82
N PHE A 90 3.41 -10.03 -5.92
CA PHE A 90 2.87 -8.66 -6.07
C PHE A 90 1.33 -8.65 -6.08
N GLY A 91 0.70 -9.76 -6.46
CA GLY A 91 -0.75 -9.93 -6.41
C GLY A 91 -1.48 -8.83 -7.18
N GLY A 92 -2.54 -8.29 -6.57
CA GLY A 92 -3.32 -7.19 -7.16
C GLY A 92 -2.81 -5.78 -6.86
N SER A 93 -1.68 -5.64 -6.15
CA SER A 93 -1.23 -4.32 -5.67
C SER A 93 -1.03 -3.33 -6.80
N THR A 94 -0.36 -3.75 -7.86
CA THR A 94 -0.12 -2.94 -9.06
C THR A 94 -1.42 -2.53 -9.74
N ASP A 95 -2.42 -3.40 -9.77
CA ASP A 95 -3.70 -3.14 -10.42
C ASP A 95 -4.45 -2.00 -9.73
N PHE A 96 -4.51 -2.06 -8.39
CA PHE A 96 -5.17 -1.04 -7.58
C PHE A 96 -4.38 0.27 -7.51
N ILE A 97 -3.04 0.21 -7.51
CA ILE A 97 -2.21 1.41 -7.58
C ILE A 97 -2.44 2.14 -8.90
N VAL A 98 -2.35 1.42 -10.02
CA VAL A 98 -2.58 1.98 -11.36
C VAL A 98 -4.01 2.50 -11.48
N GLY A 99 -5.01 1.71 -11.10
CA GLY A 99 -6.41 2.13 -11.18
C GLY A 99 -6.72 3.35 -10.30
N ALA A 100 -6.16 3.43 -9.08
CA ALA A 100 -6.31 4.58 -8.22
C ALA A 100 -5.68 5.85 -8.80
N LEU A 101 -4.48 5.76 -9.38
CA LEU A 101 -3.81 6.91 -9.98
C LEU A 101 -4.50 7.43 -11.25
N HIS A 102 -5.24 6.58 -11.96
CA HIS A 102 -6.05 6.98 -13.12
C HIS A 102 -7.47 7.42 -12.74
N SER A 103 -7.88 7.24 -11.48
CA SER A 103 -9.17 7.70 -10.99
C SER A 103 -9.16 9.21 -10.72
N ARG A 104 -10.29 9.86 -11.02
CA ARG A 104 -10.51 11.26 -10.66
C ARG A 104 -10.43 11.45 -9.14
N GLY A 105 -9.36 12.10 -8.69
CA GLY A 105 -9.09 12.36 -7.27
C GLY A 105 -8.60 11.13 -6.50
N GLY A 106 -8.23 10.05 -7.19
CA GLY A 106 -7.73 8.83 -6.56
C GLY A 106 -6.32 8.97 -6.01
N ARG A 107 -5.98 8.09 -5.06
CA ARG A 107 -4.71 8.10 -4.31
C ARG A 107 -4.28 6.67 -4.01
N SER A 108 -2.97 6.42 -4.03
CA SER A 108 -2.39 5.14 -3.63
C SER A 108 -1.40 5.30 -2.46
N PHE A 109 -1.57 4.47 -1.44
CA PHE A 109 -0.80 4.50 -0.21
C PHE A 109 -0.01 3.20 -0.05
N MET A 110 1.29 3.32 0.18
CA MET A 110 2.17 2.23 0.56
C MET A 110 2.42 2.29 2.07
N ALA A 111 1.78 1.40 2.82
CA ALA A 111 1.82 1.39 4.27
C ALA A 111 2.80 0.34 4.81
N LEU A 112 3.65 0.74 5.75
CA LEU A 112 4.56 -0.16 6.44
C LEU A 112 4.94 0.44 7.81
N PRO A 113 5.22 -0.36 8.84
CA PRO A 113 5.78 0.20 10.08
C PRO A 113 7.16 0.77 9.77
N SER A 114 7.56 1.92 10.32
CA SER A 114 8.90 2.48 10.06
C SER A 114 10.03 1.63 10.66
N TRP A 115 9.69 0.79 11.66
CA TRP A 115 10.60 -0.11 12.35
C TRP A 115 10.01 -1.52 12.46
N HIS A 116 10.77 -2.53 12.02
CA HIS A 116 10.37 -3.92 12.16
C HIS A 116 10.83 -4.50 13.50
N ALA A 117 9.94 -4.50 14.50
CA ALA A 117 10.26 -4.85 15.90
C ALA A 117 10.98 -6.20 16.07
N LYS A 118 10.54 -7.25 15.37
CA LYS A 118 11.15 -8.60 15.50
C LYS A 118 12.56 -8.68 14.91
N ALA A 119 12.82 -7.92 13.86
CA ALA A 119 14.13 -7.91 13.18
C ALA A 119 15.05 -6.81 13.72
N LYS A 120 14.51 -5.89 14.54
CA LYS A 120 15.22 -4.74 15.12
C LYS A 120 15.93 -3.91 14.05
N CYS A 121 15.24 -3.64 12.94
CA CYS A 121 15.75 -2.83 11.85
C CYS A 121 14.68 -1.89 11.28
N SER A 122 15.14 -0.86 10.58
CA SER A 122 14.26 0.03 9.80
C SER A 122 13.69 -0.71 8.59
N THR A 123 12.46 -0.39 8.23
CA THR A 123 11.85 -0.80 6.95
C THR A 123 12.07 0.25 5.85
N ILE A 124 12.34 1.50 6.24
CA ILE A 124 12.85 2.52 5.33
C ILE A 124 14.37 2.30 5.21
N VAL A 125 14.83 1.92 4.03
CA VAL A 125 16.22 1.55 3.78
C VAL A 125 16.88 2.51 2.80
N PRO A 126 18.22 2.63 2.78
CA PRO A 126 18.89 3.48 1.78
C PRO A 126 18.56 3.07 0.34
N ARG A 127 18.63 1.77 0.07
CA ARG A 127 18.37 1.16 -1.24
C ARG A 127 17.87 -0.27 -1.05
N VAL A 128 16.80 -0.64 -1.74
CA VAL A 128 16.40 -2.06 -1.80
C VAL A 128 17.41 -2.82 -2.65
N THR A 129 17.86 -3.98 -2.17
CA THR A 129 18.86 -4.82 -2.88
C THR A 129 18.21 -6.03 -3.55
N GLU A 130 17.01 -6.42 -3.13
CA GLU A 130 16.21 -7.43 -3.82
C GLU A 130 15.60 -6.90 -5.13
N PRO A 131 15.30 -7.79 -6.11
CA PRO A 131 14.49 -7.41 -7.26
C PRO A 131 13.12 -6.88 -6.82
N VAL A 132 12.82 -5.64 -7.18
CA VAL A 132 11.54 -4.98 -6.91
C VAL A 132 10.63 -5.02 -8.14
N THR A 133 9.33 -5.06 -7.90
CA THR A 133 8.36 -4.62 -8.90
C THR A 133 8.31 -3.10 -8.78
N SER A 134 8.84 -2.40 -9.79
CA SER A 134 8.83 -0.93 -9.77
C SER A 134 7.44 -0.40 -10.15
N PHE A 135 6.87 0.40 -9.27
CA PHE A 135 5.64 1.16 -9.49
C PHE A 135 5.69 2.40 -8.60
N GLN A 136 5.12 3.50 -9.08
CA GLN A 136 5.07 4.74 -8.30
C GLN A 136 3.71 4.84 -7.60
N HIS A 137 3.73 5.10 -6.31
CA HIS A 137 2.52 5.26 -5.50
C HIS A 137 2.41 6.73 -5.03
N SER A 138 1.24 7.14 -4.55
CA SER A 138 1.04 8.54 -4.13
C SER A 138 1.82 8.87 -2.87
N TYR A 139 1.79 7.98 -1.88
CA TYR A 139 2.36 8.22 -0.56
C TYR A 139 2.95 6.98 0.12
N VAL A 140 4.08 7.15 0.82
CA VAL A 140 4.57 6.19 1.81
C VAL A 140 4.00 6.56 3.17
N VAL A 141 3.42 5.59 3.88
CA VAL A 141 2.77 5.79 5.19
C VAL A 141 3.43 4.90 6.23
N THR A 142 3.82 5.51 7.35
CA THR A 142 4.24 4.78 8.55
C THR A 142 3.59 5.41 9.78
N GLU A 143 3.85 4.86 10.97
CA GLU A 143 3.44 5.49 12.22
C GLU A 143 4.13 6.85 12.48
N GLN A 144 5.11 7.24 11.67
CA GLN A 144 5.79 8.54 11.74
C GLN A 144 5.07 9.63 10.93
N GLY A 145 4.17 9.26 10.02
CA GLY A 145 3.44 10.20 9.18
C GLY A 145 3.27 9.75 7.73
N LEU A 146 3.01 10.76 6.88
CA LEU A 146 2.65 10.61 5.47
C LEU A 146 3.71 11.31 4.59
N ALA A 147 4.47 10.53 3.83
CA ALA A 147 5.44 11.05 2.86
C ALA A 147 4.82 11.09 1.46
N ALA A 148 4.68 12.28 0.87
CA ALA A 148 4.23 12.43 -0.52
C ALA A 148 5.38 12.13 -1.49
N CYS A 149 5.11 11.35 -2.53
CA CYS A 149 6.12 10.94 -3.51
C CYS A 149 5.72 11.22 -4.96
N PHE A 150 4.44 11.06 -5.30
CA PHE A 150 3.98 11.16 -6.69
C PHE A 150 4.11 12.57 -7.26
N GLY A 151 4.71 12.67 -8.45
CA GLY A 151 4.93 13.93 -9.16
C GLY A 151 6.06 14.82 -8.60
N LEU A 152 6.81 14.35 -7.61
CA LEU A 152 7.93 15.09 -7.01
C LEU A 152 9.29 14.68 -7.59
N SER A 153 10.29 15.53 -7.42
CA SER A 153 11.67 15.22 -7.79
C SER A 153 12.24 14.11 -6.92
N GLN A 154 13.25 13.37 -7.40
CA GLN A 154 13.94 12.34 -6.60
C GLN A 154 14.47 12.90 -5.26
N ALA A 155 14.90 14.17 -5.26
CA ALA A 155 15.41 14.83 -4.07
C ALA A 155 14.30 15.09 -3.03
N ASP A 156 13.14 15.54 -3.50
CA ASP A 156 11.99 15.79 -2.63
C ASP A 156 11.34 14.49 -2.15
N GLN A 157 11.31 13.45 -2.99
CA GLN A 157 10.92 12.10 -2.59
C GLN A 157 11.80 11.58 -1.46
N ALA A 158 13.12 11.59 -1.63
CA ALA A 158 14.07 11.15 -0.61
C ALA A 158 13.91 11.94 0.70
N ARG A 159 13.80 13.28 0.62
CA ARG A 159 13.55 14.13 1.81
C ARG A 159 12.24 13.78 2.48
N ASN A 160 11.15 13.65 1.74
CA ASN A 160 9.84 13.33 2.31
C ASN A 160 9.83 11.97 2.98
N ILE A 161 10.42 10.94 2.36
CA ILE A 161 10.53 9.59 2.94
C ILE A 161 11.35 9.65 4.24
N ILE A 162 12.49 10.32 4.25
CA ILE A 162 13.34 10.46 5.44
C ILE A 162 12.61 11.21 6.57
N HIS A 163 11.96 12.33 6.26
CA HIS A 163 11.38 13.21 7.28
C HIS A 163 10.03 12.73 7.81
N ASN A 164 9.19 12.12 6.96
CA ASN A 164 7.80 11.84 7.28
C ASN A 164 7.47 10.35 7.41
N ALA A 165 8.32 9.45 6.90
CA ALA A 165 8.09 8.00 6.97
C ALA A 165 9.14 7.26 7.81
N ALA A 166 10.42 7.66 7.76
CA ALA A 166 11.48 6.93 8.45
C ALA A 166 11.45 7.11 9.97
N HIS A 167 11.80 6.02 10.68
CA HIS A 167 11.95 6.02 12.13
C HIS A 167 13.00 7.07 12.56
N PRO A 168 12.77 7.87 13.62
CA PRO A 168 13.66 8.97 14.01
C PRO A 168 15.13 8.55 14.19
N SER A 169 15.38 7.34 14.72
CA SER A 169 16.73 6.84 15.00
C SER A 169 17.61 6.57 13.77
N VAL A 170 17.04 6.47 12.56
CA VAL A 170 17.79 6.16 11.34
C VAL A 170 17.84 7.34 10.36
N ARG A 171 17.16 8.45 10.65
CA ARG A 171 17.05 9.58 9.71
C ARG A 171 18.40 10.15 9.33
N ASP A 172 19.33 10.27 10.27
CA ASP A 172 20.64 10.86 9.98
C ASP A 172 21.51 9.93 9.13
N ALA A 173 21.49 8.63 9.38
CA ALA A 173 22.15 7.64 8.52
C ALA A 173 21.54 7.63 7.10
N LEU A 174 20.21 7.72 6.99
CA LEU A 174 19.56 7.81 5.68
C LEU A 174 19.90 9.10 4.93
N LYS A 175 20.06 10.24 5.62
CA LYS A 175 20.54 11.49 4.99
C LYS A 175 21.97 11.35 4.48
N GLU A 176 22.83 10.65 5.21
CA GLU A 176 24.20 10.37 4.76
C GLU A 176 24.19 9.53 3.48
N SER A 177 23.46 8.41 3.47
CA SER A 177 23.30 7.61 2.24
C SER A 177 22.66 8.39 1.09
N ALA A 178 21.69 9.28 1.37
CA ALA A 178 21.08 10.12 0.36
C ALA A 178 22.10 11.06 -0.30
N ARG A 179 23.04 11.64 0.47
CA ARG A 179 24.14 12.46 -0.07
C ARG A 179 25.10 11.64 -0.90
N GLU A 180 25.47 10.44 -0.42
CA GLU A 180 26.33 9.51 -1.17
C GLU A 180 25.71 9.10 -2.52
N PHE A 181 24.38 8.97 -2.57
CA PHE A 181 23.66 8.67 -3.80
C PHE A 181 23.39 9.91 -4.69
N GLY A 182 23.74 11.12 -4.24
CA GLY A 182 23.44 12.36 -4.96
C GLY A 182 21.94 12.69 -5.01
N LEU A 183 21.15 12.20 -4.05
CA LEU A 183 19.72 12.49 -3.94
C LEU A 183 19.46 13.85 -3.27
N ILE A 184 20.29 14.27 -2.32
CA ILE A 184 20.10 15.52 -1.55
C ILE A 184 21.36 16.35 -1.39
#